data_AF-A0A5Q4SR55-F1
#
_entry.id   AF-A0A5Q4SR55-F1
#
_cell.length_a   1.000
_cell.length_b   1.000
_cell.length_c   1.000
_cell.angle_alpha   90.00
_cell.angle_beta   90.00
_cell.angle_gamma   90.00
#
_symmetry.space_group_name_H-M   'P 1'
#
loop_
_entity.id
_entity.type
_entity.pdbx_description
1 polymer ?
#
loop_
_entity_poly.entity_id
_entity_poly.type
_entity_poly.pdbx_seq_one_letter_code
_entity_poly.pdbx_strand_id
1 'polypeptide(L)'
;VEVGLGAGYDRKQFDAAGLPWTGAAERVAHLEETVLKLKDSGADAGREPAPRIMIAGRGDRVLQLAAREADIIAFTGTARVRDGEGLRLGNLAEITDRVRLVHDLLGERVQDVELNIPIHRVLLPGTDTAAVSDVWQNTLDLEPDELSELPSLLMGTPEECAEQLRARRKRFGITYFSVLEPEMMAFSKVIEAMR
;
A
#
# COMPACT_ATOMS: atom_id res chain seq x y z
N VAL A 1 7.17 -6.15 -17.08
CA VAL A 1 6.32 -4.98 -16.71
C VAL A 1 5.44 -5.37 -15.53
N GLU A 2 5.19 -4.46 -14.61
CA GLU A 2 4.25 -4.61 -13.49
C GLU A 2 3.06 -3.67 -13.70
N VAL A 3 1.85 -4.10 -13.34
CA VAL A 3 0.64 -3.29 -13.42
C VAL A 3 -0.02 -3.23 -12.04
N GLY A 4 -0.09 -2.02 -11.47
CA GLY A 4 -0.79 -1.75 -10.21
C GLY A 4 -2.25 -1.37 -10.45
N LEU A 5 -3.16 -2.09 -9.79
CA LEU A 5 -4.61 -1.91 -9.92
C LEU A 5 -5.27 -1.73 -8.56
N GLY A 6 -6.35 -0.97 -8.53
CA GLY A 6 -7.22 -0.83 -7.36
C GLY A 6 -8.64 -0.48 -7.79
N ALA A 7 -9.60 -0.64 -6.89
CA ALA A 7 -11.02 -0.43 -7.19
C ALA A 7 -11.41 1.06 -7.30
N GLY A 8 -10.47 1.98 -7.05
CA GLY A 8 -10.71 3.41 -6.98
C GLY A 8 -11.44 3.83 -5.68
N TYR A 9 -11.02 4.96 -5.12
CA TYR A 9 -11.55 5.49 -3.86
C TYR A 9 -11.96 6.97 -3.94
N ASP A 10 -11.48 7.71 -4.95
CA ASP A 10 -11.77 9.13 -5.10
C ASP A 10 -12.82 9.36 -6.19
N ARG A 11 -14.04 9.68 -5.78
CA ARG A 11 -15.15 10.01 -6.69
C ARG A 11 -14.78 11.10 -7.70
N LYS A 12 -13.96 12.08 -7.33
CA LYS A 12 -13.57 13.17 -8.23
C LYS A 12 -12.80 12.66 -9.45
N GLN A 13 -12.02 11.59 -9.28
CA GLN A 13 -11.30 10.96 -10.39
C GLN A 13 -12.26 10.26 -11.36
N PHE A 14 -13.33 9.63 -10.86
CA PHE A 14 -14.38 9.04 -11.69
C PHE A 14 -15.15 10.11 -12.45
N ASP A 15 -15.57 11.18 -11.76
CA ASP A 15 -16.29 12.30 -12.36
C ASP A 15 -15.43 12.95 -13.47
N ALA A 16 -14.13 13.18 -13.21
CA ALA A 16 -13.20 13.74 -14.19
C ALA A 16 -12.97 12.82 -15.41
N ALA A 17 -13.03 11.50 -15.21
CA ALA A 17 -12.91 10.51 -16.27
C ALA A 17 -14.23 10.23 -17.00
N GLY A 18 -15.36 10.83 -16.56
CA GLY A 18 -16.68 10.54 -17.09
C GLY A 18 -17.18 9.12 -16.78
N LEU A 19 -16.66 8.51 -15.71
CA LEU A 19 -17.03 7.15 -15.29
C LEU A 19 -18.09 7.18 -14.18
N PRO A 20 -19.01 6.20 -14.14
CA PRO A 20 -20.01 6.14 -13.08
C PRO A 20 -19.37 5.83 -11.73
N TRP A 21 -19.77 6.56 -10.69
CA TRP A 21 -19.45 6.20 -9.31
C TRP A 21 -20.42 5.12 -8.81
N THR A 22 -20.01 3.86 -8.96
CA THR A 22 -20.76 2.69 -8.49
C THR A 22 -20.41 2.32 -7.06
N GLY A 23 -21.17 1.40 -6.45
CA GLY A 23 -20.89 0.94 -5.09
C GLY A 23 -19.58 0.17 -4.99
N ALA A 24 -18.90 0.24 -3.83
CA ALA A 24 -17.59 -0.39 -3.65
C ALA A 24 -17.54 -1.88 -4.05
N ALA A 25 -18.61 -2.66 -3.80
CA ALA A 25 -18.66 -4.07 -4.21
C ALA A 25 -18.63 -4.24 -5.74
N GLU A 26 -19.34 -3.38 -6.47
CA GLU A 26 -19.38 -3.40 -7.94
C GLU A 26 -18.03 -2.98 -8.54
N ARG A 27 -17.38 -1.97 -7.94
CA ARG A 27 -16.02 -1.58 -8.36
C ARG A 27 -14.99 -2.69 -8.14
N VAL A 28 -15.12 -3.47 -7.06
CA VAL A 28 -14.24 -4.64 -6.82
C VAL A 28 -14.53 -5.77 -7.81
N ALA A 29 -15.79 -6.01 -8.16
CA ALA A 29 -16.13 -7.00 -9.19
C ALA A 29 -15.54 -6.60 -10.56
N HIS A 30 -15.59 -5.32 -10.92
CA HIS A 30 -14.96 -4.83 -12.14
C HIS A 30 -13.42 -4.95 -12.11
N LEU A 31 -12.81 -4.71 -10.95
CA LEU A 31 -11.37 -4.95 -10.75
C LEU A 31 -11.01 -6.43 -10.96
N GLU A 32 -11.81 -7.36 -10.42
CA GLU A 32 -11.61 -8.80 -10.63
C GLU A 32 -11.68 -9.17 -12.11
N GLU A 33 -12.72 -8.71 -12.82
CA GLU A 33 -12.86 -8.95 -14.26
C GLU A 33 -11.64 -8.43 -15.04
N THR A 34 -11.16 -7.23 -14.69
CA THR A 34 -9.99 -6.61 -15.32
C THR A 34 -8.72 -7.44 -15.08
N VAL A 35 -8.49 -7.87 -13.84
CA VAL A 35 -7.34 -8.71 -13.47
C VAL A 35 -7.36 -10.02 -14.23
N LEU A 36 -8.50 -10.71 -14.28
CA LEU A 36 -8.63 -11.99 -14.98
C LEU A 36 -8.38 -11.83 -16.48
N LYS A 37 -8.91 -10.77 -17.11
CA LYS A 37 -8.65 -10.48 -18.53
C LYS A 37 -7.18 -10.16 -18.81
N LEU A 38 -6.51 -9.41 -17.94
CA LEU A 38 -5.09 -9.11 -18.11
C LEU A 38 -4.23 -10.37 -18.04
N LYS A 39 -4.55 -11.27 -17.09
CA LYS A 39 -3.87 -12.57 -16.96
C LYS A 39 -4.10 -13.47 -18.17
N ASP A 40 -5.32 -13.51 -18.68
CA ASP A 40 -5.68 -14.32 -19.86
C ASP A 40 -5.07 -13.78 -21.17
N SER A 41 -5.01 -12.45 -21.32
CA SER A 41 -4.48 -11.79 -22.52
C SER A 41 -2.99 -12.06 -22.81
N GLY A 42 -2.22 -12.49 -21.79
CA GLY A 42 -0.83 -12.89 -21.95
C GLY A 42 -0.64 -14.32 -22.45
N ALA A 43 -1.68 -15.17 -22.41
CA ALA A 43 -1.57 -16.59 -22.76
C ALA A 43 -1.72 -16.87 -24.26
N ASP A 44 -2.38 -15.99 -25.03
CA ASP A 44 -3.00 -16.40 -26.31
C ASP A 44 -2.41 -15.77 -27.59
N ALA A 45 -1.20 -15.17 -27.56
CA ALA A 45 -0.72 -14.41 -28.73
C ALA A 45 0.78 -14.42 -29.04
N GLY A 46 1.60 -15.32 -28.48
CA GLY A 46 3.06 -15.29 -28.70
C GLY A 46 3.72 -13.95 -28.30
N ARG A 47 3.04 -13.21 -27.41
CA ARG A 47 3.48 -11.93 -26.84
C ARG A 47 4.31 -12.18 -25.58
N GLU A 48 4.97 -11.11 -25.12
CA GLU A 48 5.71 -11.10 -23.84
C GLU A 48 4.89 -11.72 -22.69
N PRO A 49 5.56 -12.33 -21.69
CA PRO A 49 4.88 -12.92 -20.54
C PRO A 49 3.89 -11.92 -19.92
N ALA A 50 2.76 -12.45 -19.42
CA ALA A 50 1.74 -11.66 -18.74
C ALA A 50 2.41 -10.75 -17.67
N PRO A 51 2.00 -9.48 -17.55
CA PRO A 51 2.60 -8.58 -16.57
C PRO A 51 2.32 -9.08 -15.14
N ARG A 52 3.27 -8.84 -14.23
CA ARG A 52 3.01 -9.06 -12.80
C ARG A 52 1.89 -8.13 -12.35
N ILE A 53 0.92 -8.66 -11.64
CA ILE A 53 -0.25 -7.91 -11.18
C ILE A 53 -0.07 -7.53 -9.72
N MET A 54 -0.04 -6.22 -9.46
CA MET A 54 -0.17 -5.66 -8.12
C MET A 54 -1.62 -5.26 -7.87
N ILE A 55 -2.21 -5.73 -6.78
CA ILE A 55 -3.55 -5.31 -6.34
C ILE A 55 -3.40 -4.50 -5.05
N ALA A 56 -3.81 -3.24 -5.10
CA ALA A 56 -3.77 -2.30 -3.99
C ALA A 56 -5.15 -2.13 -3.34
N GLY A 57 -5.20 -2.22 -2.01
CA GLY A 57 -6.44 -1.96 -1.28
C GLY A 57 -6.39 -2.22 0.21
N ARG A 58 -7.53 -2.00 0.85
CA ARG A 58 -7.71 -2.14 2.30
C ARG A 58 -8.89 -3.02 2.70
N GLY A 59 -10.00 -2.90 1.97
CA GLY A 59 -11.25 -3.57 2.30
C GLY A 59 -11.14 -5.08 2.08
N ASP A 60 -11.86 -5.85 2.89
CA ASP A 60 -11.81 -7.33 2.91
C ASP A 60 -11.98 -7.93 1.51
N ARG A 61 -12.94 -7.41 0.71
CA ARG A 61 -13.18 -7.89 -0.66
C ARG A 61 -11.97 -7.71 -1.59
N VAL A 62 -11.28 -6.58 -1.50
CA VAL A 62 -10.08 -6.32 -2.31
C VAL A 62 -8.94 -7.22 -1.86
N LEU A 63 -8.75 -7.39 -0.54
CA LEU A 63 -7.69 -8.25 -0.01
C LEU A 63 -7.94 -9.74 -0.29
N GLN A 64 -9.19 -10.19 -0.29
CA GLN A 64 -9.58 -11.53 -0.73
C GLN A 64 -9.26 -11.75 -2.21
N LEU A 65 -9.57 -10.78 -3.07
CA LEU A 65 -9.19 -10.82 -4.49
C LEU A 65 -7.66 -10.83 -4.64
N ALA A 66 -6.96 -9.96 -3.91
CA ALA A 66 -5.50 -9.84 -3.96
C ALA A 66 -4.80 -11.14 -3.55
N ALA A 67 -5.23 -11.76 -2.45
CA ALA A 67 -4.70 -13.05 -2.00
C ALA A 67 -4.93 -14.19 -3.03
N ARG A 68 -6.03 -14.11 -3.80
CA ARG A 68 -6.35 -15.08 -4.85
C ARG A 68 -5.65 -14.84 -6.17
N GLU A 69 -5.38 -13.60 -6.55
CA GLU A 69 -5.01 -13.31 -7.95
C GLU A 69 -3.70 -12.56 -8.13
N ALA A 70 -3.22 -11.82 -7.13
CA ALA A 70 -2.10 -10.90 -7.28
C ALA A 70 -0.73 -11.57 -7.10
N ASP A 71 0.27 -11.07 -7.83
CA ASP A 71 1.68 -11.38 -7.59
C ASP A 71 2.26 -10.47 -6.50
N ILE A 72 1.66 -9.29 -6.31
CA ILE A 72 2.04 -8.30 -5.31
C ILE A 72 0.77 -7.76 -4.63
N ILE A 73 0.73 -7.78 -3.30
CA ILE A 73 -0.37 -7.20 -2.53
C ILE A 73 0.10 -5.89 -1.92
N ALA A 74 -0.50 -4.78 -2.35
CA ALA A 74 -0.17 -3.45 -1.86
C ALA A 74 -1.17 -2.98 -0.79
N PHE A 75 -0.70 -2.89 0.45
CA PHE A 75 -1.43 -2.26 1.54
C PHE A 75 -1.46 -0.75 1.31
N THR A 76 -2.55 -0.09 1.70
CA THR A 76 -2.66 1.37 1.57
C THR A 76 -2.02 2.13 2.73
N GLY A 77 -1.77 1.46 3.87
CA GLY A 77 -1.40 2.12 5.13
C GLY A 77 -2.51 2.99 5.74
N THR A 78 -3.77 2.83 5.28
CA THR A 78 -4.88 3.69 5.68
C THR A 78 -5.82 3.07 6.69
N ALA A 79 -6.51 3.93 7.42
CA ALA A 79 -7.62 3.55 8.28
C ALA A 79 -8.89 3.20 7.51
N ARG A 80 -9.88 2.63 8.21
CA ARG A 80 -11.21 2.46 7.60
C ARG A 80 -11.92 3.80 7.59
N VAL A 81 -12.36 4.22 6.41
CA VAL A 81 -13.23 5.38 6.19
C VAL A 81 -14.46 4.94 5.40
N ARG A 82 -15.53 5.73 5.40
CA ARG A 82 -16.68 5.42 4.53
C ARG A 82 -16.32 5.71 3.06
N ASP A 83 -17.04 5.08 2.15
CA ASP A 83 -16.78 5.24 0.71
C ASP A 83 -17.04 6.69 0.28
N GLY A 84 -16.06 7.31 -0.38
CA GLY A 84 -16.09 8.73 -0.76
C GLY A 84 -15.75 9.72 0.36
N GLU A 85 -15.47 9.27 1.58
CA GLU A 85 -14.86 10.12 2.61
C GLU A 85 -13.35 10.27 2.39
N GLY A 86 -12.77 11.34 2.95
CA GLY A 86 -11.32 11.57 2.90
C GLY A 86 -10.56 10.43 3.55
N LEU A 87 -9.50 9.96 2.90
CA LEU A 87 -8.60 8.97 3.48
C LEU A 87 -7.85 9.58 4.67
N ARG A 88 -7.47 8.72 5.60
CA ARG A 88 -6.56 9.04 6.70
C ARG A 88 -5.59 7.89 6.94
N LEU A 89 -4.43 8.20 7.49
CA LEU A 89 -3.47 7.18 7.91
C LEU A 89 -4.09 6.23 8.95
N GLY A 90 -3.77 4.94 8.84
CA GLY A 90 -4.15 3.93 9.82
C GLY A 90 -3.18 3.93 10.99
N ASN A 91 -3.68 3.67 12.19
CA ASN A 91 -2.79 3.38 13.31
C ASN A 91 -2.18 1.96 13.18
N LEU A 92 -1.25 1.62 14.08
CA LEU A 92 -0.51 0.36 14.02
C LEU A 92 -1.43 -0.86 14.08
N ALA A 93 -2.46 -0.81 14.93
CA ALA A 93 -3.41 -1.90 15.08
C ALA A 93 -4.24 -2.11 13.80
N GLU A 94 -4.73 -1.01 13.19
CA GLU A 94 -5.48 -1.05 11.94
C GLU A 94 -4.64 -1.64 10.80
N ILE A 95 -3.37 -1.24 10.66
CA ILE A 95 -2.51 -1.77 9.59
C ILE A 95 -2.12 -3.22 9.87
N THR A 96 -1.74 -3.54 11.11
CA THR A 96 -1.35 -4.91 11.50
C THR A 96 -2.49 -5.89 11.28
N ASP A 97 -3.74 -5.50 11.56
CA ASP A 97 -4.90 -6.33 11.31
C ASP A 97 -5.08 -6.65 9.81
N ARG A 98 -4.81 -5.69 8.92
CA ARG A 98 -4.84 -5.94 7.46
C ARG A 98 -3.72 -6.88 7.01
N VAL A 99 -2.51 -6.71 7.55
CA VAL A 99 -1.39 -7.60 7.27
C VAL A 99 -1.70 -9.02 7.71
N ARG A 100 -2.21 -9.20 8.93
CA ARG A 100 -2.63 -10.51 9.45
C ARG A 100 -3.70 -11.15 8.57
N LEU A 101 -4.73 -10.40 8.19
CA LEU A 101 -5.78 -10.90 7.29
C LEU A 101 -5.19 -11.42 5.96
N VAL A 102 -4.24 -10.71 5.37
CA VAL A 102 -3.59 -11.15 4.13
C VAL A 102 -2.78 -12.42 4.33
N HIS A 103 -2.00 -12.53 5.42
CA HIS A 103 -1.28 -13.77 5.75
C HIS A 103 -2.23 -14.96 5.92
N ASP A 104 -3.34 -14.76 6.63
CA ASP A 104 -4.37 -15.81 6.83
C ASP A 104 -5.03 -16.23 5.50
N LEU A 105 -5.30 -15.28 4.61
CA LEU A 105 -5.89 -15.54 3.29
C LEU A 105 -4.91 -16.22 2.33
N LEU A 106 -3.62 -15.90 2.41
CA LEU A 106 -2.59 -16.47 1.54
C LEU A 106 -2.27 -17.92 1.92
N GLY A 107 -2.22 -18.24 3.21
CA GLY A 107 -1.81 -19.55 3.70
C GLY A 107 -0.45 -19.94 3.10
N GLU A 108 -0.38 -21.11 2.46
CA GLU A 108 0.83 -21.55 1.77
C GLU A 108 1.22 -20.64 0.61
N ARG A 109 0.36 -19.83 -0.01
CA ARG A 109 0.79 -18.97 -1.13
C ARG A 109 1.70 -17.81 -0.69
N VAL A 110 1.89 -17.61 0.61
CA VAL A 110 2.66 -16.47 1.14
C VAL A 110 4.10 -16.42 0.59
N GLN A 111 4.73 -17.55 0.25
CA GLN A 111 6.07 -17.52 -0.36
C GLN A 111 6.09 -17.07 -1.83
N ASP A 112 4.94 -17.08 -2.50
CA ASP A 112 4.81 -16.77 -3.94
C ASP A 112 4.33 -15.33 -4.18
N VAL A 113 4.05 -14.58 -3.11
CA VAL A 113 3.49 -13.23 -3.16
C VAL A 113 4.41 -12.24 -2.46
N GLU A 114 4.62 -11.11 -3.12
CA GLU A 114 5.38 -10.00 -2.56
C GLU A 114 4.43 -9.01 -1.86
N LEU A 115 4.79 -8.58 -0.64
CA LEU A 115 3.98 -7.64 0.12
C LEU A 115 4.55 -6.22 -0.02
N ASN A 116 3.68 -5.30 -0.45
CA ASN A 116 3.99 -3.90 -0.68
C ASN A 116 3.28 -2.98 0.32
N ILE A 117 3.94 -1.88 0.74
CA ILE A 117 3.29 -0.76 1.44
C ILE A 117 3.90 0.58 0.99
N PRO A 118 3.11 1.66 0.88
CA PRO A 118 3.67 2.98 0.66
C PRO A 118 4.33 3.53 1.93
N ILE A 119 5.49 4.16 1.77
CA ILE A 119 6.10 5.07 2.74
C ILE A 119 5.50 6.46 2.49
N HIS A 120 4.52 6.81 3.32
CA HIS A 120 3.78 8.06 3.27
C HIS A 120 4.62 9.26 3.69
N ARG A 121 5.51 9.12 4.69
CA ARG A 121 6.42 10.19 5.15
C ARG A 121 7.76 9.64 5.62
N VAL A 122 8.81 10.46 5.50
CA VAL A 122 10.14 10.25 6.07
C VAL A 122 10.50 11.45 6.97
N LEU A 123 10.50 11.22 8.28
CA LEU A 123 10.65 12.22 9.34
C LEU A 123 12.07 12.17 9.90
N LEU A 124 13.00 12.83 9.21
CA LEU A 124 14.42 12.89 9.60
C LEU A 124 14.64 13.72 10.89
N PRO A 125 15.82 13.63 11.54
CA PRO A 125 16.08 14.35 12.78
C PRO A 125 15.89 15.86 12.62
N GLY A 126 15.25 16.49 13.60
CA GLY A 126 14.88 17.90 13.56
C GLY A 126 13.52 18.20 12.91
N THR A 127 12.79 17.18 12.46
CA THR A 127 11.39 17.32 12.05
C THR A 127 10.53 17.64 13.28
N ASP A 128 9.73 18.71 13.20
CA ASP A 128 8.71 19.01 14.20
C ASP A 128 7.54 18.05 14.04
N THR A 129 7.51 16.98 14.85
CA THR A 129 6.49 15.93 14.78
C THR A 129 5.08 16.45 15.11
N ALA A 130 4.96 17.51 15.91
CA ALA A 130 3.66 18.11 16.25
C ALA A 130 3.02 18.85 15.07
N ALA A 131 3.82 19.20 14.05
CA ALA A 131 3.35 19.84 12.82
C ALA A 131 3.15 18.87 11.65
N VAL A 132 3.35 17.56 11.86
CA VAL A 132 3.24 16.57 10.78
C VAL A 132 1.78 16.19 10.55
N SER A 133 1.30 16.45 9.33
CA SER A 133 0.05 15.89 8.82
C SER A 133 0.29 14.61 8.01
N ASP A 134 -0.73 13.79 7.81
CA ASP A 134 -0.67 12.75 6.79
C ASP A 134 -0.75 13.33 5.37
N VAL A 135 -0.62 12.47 4.37
CA VAL A 135 -0.61 12.87 2.95
C VAL A 135 -1.96 13.46 2.49
N TRP A 136 -3.02 13.29 3.29
CA TRP A 136 -4.35 13.83 3.08
C TRP A 136 -4.64 15.04 3.99
N GLN A 137 -3.62 15.61 4.63
CA GLN A 137 -3.70 16.77 5.51
C GLN A 137 -4.49 16.55 6.82
N ASN A 138 -4.64 15.29 7.25
CA ASN A 138 -5.16 15.00 8.58
C ASN A 138 -4.04 15.15 9.62
N THR A 139 -4.37 15.64 10.81
CA THR A 139 -3.43 15.68 11.94
C THR A 139 -3.10 14.26 12.38
N LEU A 140 -1.81 13.99 12.60
CA LEU A 140 -1.35 12.74 13.18
C LEU A 140 -1.33 12.89 14.70
N ASP A 141 -2.44 12.58 15.35
CA ASP A 141 -2.56 12.53 16.81
C ASP A 141 -1.87 11.26 17.37
N LEU A 142 -0.56 11.12 17.13
CA LEU A 142 0.24 9.97 17.54
C LEU A 142 1.54 10.44 18.18
N GLU A 143 1.96 9.74 19.23
CA GLU A 143 3.25 10.00 19.87
C GLU A 143 4.42 9.57 18.96
N PRO A 144 5.63 10.16 19.09
CA PRO A 144 6.78 9.83 18.24
C PRO A 144 7.11 8.33 18.17
N ASP A 145 7.02 7.63 19.31
CA ASP A 145 7.26 6.19 19.38
C ASP A 145 6.24 5.42 18.52
N GLU A 146 4.96 5.83 18.54
CA GLU A 146 3.91 5.21 17.73
C GLU A 146 4.13 5.46 16.23
N LEU A 147 4.59 6.65 15.85
CA LEU A 147 4.90 6.99 14.47
C LEU A 147 6.03 6.13 13.90
N SER A 148 7.07 5.85 14.69
CA SER A 148 8.21 5.02 14.28
C SER A 148 7.81 3.55 14.02
N GLU A 149 6.78 3.07 14.74
CA GLU A 149 6.25 1.72 14.62
C GLU A 149 5.34 1.53 13.39
N LEU A 150 4.79 2.61 12.82
CA LEU A 150 3.93 2.53 11.65
C LEU A 150 4.72 2.04 10.43
N PRO A 151 4.30 0.95 9.76
CA PRO A 151 5.04 0.39 8.63
C PRO A 151 5.08 1.31 7.41
N SER A 152 4.21 2.32 7.37
CA SER A 152 4.08 3.30 6.30
C SER A 152 4.72 4.67 6.58
N LEU A 153 5.43 4.86 7.70
CA LEU A 153 6.21 6.07 7.97
C LEU A 153 7.68 5.69 8.18
N LEU A 154 8.62 6.61 8.14
CA LEU A 154 9.98 6.39 8.62
C LEU A 154 10.35 7.56 9.52
N MET A 155 11.04 7.32 10.63
CA MET A 155 11.39 8.37 11.58
C MET A 155 12.80 8.15 12.13
N GLY A 156 13.58 9.22 12.29
CA GLY A 156 14.93 9.16 12.85
C GLY A 156 16.01 9.30 11.79
N THR A 157 17.25 8.95 12.13
CA THR A 157 18.39 9.04 11.20
C THR A 157 18.20 8.11 9.99
N PRO A 158 18.90 8.34 8.88
CA PRO A 158 18.86 7.43 7.73
C PRO A 158 19.17 5.96 8.09
N GLU A 159 20.09 5.73 9.03
CA GLU A 159 20.46 4.41 9.52
C GLU A 159 19.31 3.77 10.33
N GLU A 160 18.66 4.53 11.22
CA GLU A 160 17.48 4.08 11.97
C GLU A 160 16.31 3.76 11.03
N CYS A 161 16.11 4.58 9.99
CA CYS A 161 15.10 4.33 8.96
C CYS A 161 15.42 3.04 8.18
N ALA A 162 16.68 2.78 7.85
CA ALA A 162 17.10 1.54 7.19
C ALA A 162 16.83 0.30 8.08
N GLU A 163 17.11 0.41 9.38
CA GLU A 163 16.78 -0.64 10.36
C GLU A 163 15.27 -0.85 10.49
N GLN A 164 14.46 0.22 10.46
CA GLN A 164 12.99 0.10 10.45
C GLN A 164 12.49 -0.68 9.23
N LEU A 165 13.05 -0.45 8.04
CA LEU A 165 12.68 -1.22 6.84
C LEU A 165 13.05 -2.70 6.98
N ARG A 166 14.24 -3.01 7.52
CA ARG A 166 14.67 -4.39 7.83
C ARG A 166 13.74 -5.04 8.88
N ALA A 167 13.36 -4.30 9.91
CA ALA A 167 12.44 -4.76 10.95
C ALA A 167 11.03 -5.03 10.38
N ARG A 168 10.53 -4.22 9.45
CA ARG A 168 9.23 -4.43 8.77
C ARG A 168 9.23 -5.68 7.93
N ARG A 169 10.32 -5.96 7.22
CA ARG A 169 10.48 -7.22 6.51
C ARG A 169 10.37 -8.41 7.46
N LYS A 170 11.05 -8.36 8.61
CA LYS A 170 11.00 -9.43 9.62
C LYS A 170 9.62 -9.57 10.28
N ARG A 171 8.98 -8.46 10.63
CA ARG A 171 7.74 -8.43 11.41
C ARG A 171 6.47 -8.64 10.59
N PHE A 172 6.41 -8.05 9.40
CA PHE A 172 5.20 -8.01 8.58
C PHE A 172 5.35 -8.82 7.27
N GLY A 173 6.57 -9.22 6.90
CA GLY A 173 6.84 -9.85 5.61
C GLY A 173 6.89 -8.86 4.44
N ILE A 174 6.90 -7.55 4.70
CA ILE A 174 6.91 -6.51 3.67
C ILE A 174 8.30 -6.40 3.06
N THR A 175 8.40 -6.64 1.75
CA THR A 175 9.67 -6.61 1.00
C THR A 175 9.72 -5.52 -0.05
N TYR A 176 8.58 -4.95 -0.42
CA TYR A 176 8.47 -3.90 -1.41
C TYR A 176 7.93 -2.62 -0.75
N PHE A 177 8.65 -1.52 -0.87
CA PHE A 177 8.23 -0.22 -0.37
C PHE A 177 8.05 0.76 -1.53
N SER A 178 6.87 1.36 -1.65
CA SER A 178 6.61 2.44 -2.61
C SER A 178 6.80 3.78 -1.92
N VAL A 179 7.62 4.68 -2.47
CA VAL A 179 7.88 5.99 -1.83
C VAL A 179 7.14 7.06 -2.61
N LEU A 180 6.38 7.90 -1.89
CA LEU A 180 5.68 9.01 -2.51
C LEU A 180 6.69 10.07 -2.97
N GLU A 181 6.41 10.70 -4.12
CA GLU A 181 7.31 11.68 -4.76
C GLU A 181 7.83 12.78 -3.80
N PRO A 182 7.00 13.41 -2.93
CA PRO A 182 7.48 14.44 -2.00
C PRO A 182 8.55 13.94 -1.03
N GLU A 183 8.53 12.65 -0.72
CA GLU A 183 9.42 12.02 0.26
C GLU A 183 10.70 11.46 -0.38
N MET A 184 10.80 11.48 -1.72
CA MET A 184 11.89 10.86 -2.48
C MET A 184 13.27 11.38 -2.07
N MET A 185 13.42 12.69 -1.85
CA MET A 185 14.71 13.31 -1.45
C MET A 185 15.11 12.99 0.00
N ALA A 186 14.13 12.80 0.89
CA ALA A 186 14.42 12.35 2.25
C ALA A 186 14.80 10.86 2.25
N PHE A 187 14.05 10.06 1.48
CA PHE A 187 14.29 8.63 1.34
C PHE A 187 15.60 8.29 0.64
N SER A 188 16.12 9.15 -0.24
CA SER A 188 17.42 8.91 -0.90
C SER A 188 18.56 8.72 0.09
N LYS A 189 18.52 9.43 1.23
CA LYS A 189 19.50 9.27 2.32
C LYS A 189 19.39 7.90 2.99
N VAL A 190 18.16 7.38 3.12
CA VAL A 190 17.91 6.03 3.64
C VAL A 190 18.47 4.98 2.68
N ILE A 191 18.30 5.17 1.37
CA ILE A 191 18.91 4.30 0.34
C ILE A 191 20.43 4.26 0.50
N GLU A 192 21.08 5.41 0.74
CA GLU A 192 22.53 5.47 0.97
C GLU A 192 22.95 4.66 2.21
N ALA A 193 22.18 4.73 3.31
CA ALA A 193 22.42 3.96 4.52
C ALA A 193 22.12 2.45 4.40
N MET A 194 21.46 2.02 3.32
CA MET A 194 21.18 0.60 3.04
C MET A 194 22.26 -0.09 2.19
N ARG A 195 23.22 0.67 1.64
CA ARG A 195 24.34 0.14 0.83
C ARG A 195 25.46 -0.40 1.72
#